data_AF-A0A1V9XCL6-F1
#
_entry.id   AF-A0A1V9XCL6-F1
#
_cell.length_a   1.000
_cell.length_b   1.000
_cell.length_c   1.000
_cell.angle_alpha   90.00
_cell.angle_beta   90.00
_cell.angle_gamma   90.00
#
_symmetry.space_group_name_H-M   'P 1'
#
loop_
_entity.id
_entity.type
_entity.pdbx_description
1 polymer ?
#
loop_
_entity_poly.entity_id
_entity_poly.type
_entity_poly.pdbx_seq_one_letter_code
_entity_poly.pdbx_strand_id
1 'polypeptide(L)'
;AGVQFSSLNTVGRLNLLMGLPEGAVAHKGKTAAEKYQDDMVNMRNNSVASTKEVWSFIKQLGISKVELDVEDINVILGTLCFQGKVVRSVSSEKIKDSNEYLCLWAALDYLYQSPMAICNIACGRCPVRHDCSLHGVRNPSKCEYTIDFLKDIEDLDSSPSEEVDPSGPICDALLDY
;
A
#
# COMPACT_ATOMS: atom_id res chain seq x y z
N ALA A 1 1.81 13.81 16.19
CA ALA A 1 0.71 13.42 17.10
C ALA A 1 0.46 11.92 16.92
N GLY A 2 0.79 11.09 17.91
CA GLY A 2 0.64 9.64 17.81
C GLY A 2 -0.81 9.23 18.08
N VAL A 3 -1.47 8.60 17.12
CA VAL A 3 -2.83 8.05 17.30
C VAL A 3 -2.74 6.88 18.28
N GLN A 4 -3.38 7.01 19.45
CA GLN A 4 -3.44 5.93 20.41
C GLN A 4 -4.35 4.80 19.90
N PHE A 5 -3.81 3.56 19.89
CA PHE A 5 -4.48 2.31 19.48
C PHE A 5 -5.87 2.11 20.11
N SER A 6 -6.09 2.65 21.32
CA SER A 6 -7.34 2.60 22.07
C SER A 6 -8.50 3.35 21.38
N SER A 7 -8.22 4.36 20.56
CA SER A 7 -9.24 5.20 19.90
C SER A 7 -9.75 4.66 18.56
N LEU A 8 -9.13 3.60 18.02
CA LEU A 8 -9.49 3.05 16.72
C LEU A 8 -10.61 2.01 16.85
N ASN A 9 -11.59 2.06 15.93
CA ASN A 9 -12.58 1.00 15.75
C ASN A 9 -11.89 -0.30 15.26
N THR A 10 -12.60 -1.42 15.23
CA THR A 10 -12.04 -2.74 14.88
C THR A 10 -11.32 -2.73 13.52
N VAL A 11 -11.88 -2.02 12.53
CA VAL A 11 -11.28 -1.85 11.20
C VAL A 11 -10.01 -1.03 11.26
N GLY A 12 -10.00 0.08 12.02
CA GLY A 12 -8.84 0.93 12.22
C GLY A 12 -7.69 0.21 12.93
N ARG A 13 -7.99 -0.70 13.86
CA ARG A 13 -6.96 -1.53 14.52
C ARG A 13 -6.34 -2.54 13.56
N LEU A 14 -7.15 -3.19 12.72
CA LEU A 14 -6.66 -4.10 11.67
C LEU A 14 -5.80 -3.35 10.64
N ASN A 15 -6.24 -2.18 10.19
CA ASN A 15 -5.48 -1.37 9.24
C ASN A 15 -4.13 -0.92 9.82
N LEU A 16 -4.09 -0.55 11.10
CA LEU A 16 -2.84 -0.19 11.76
C LEU A 16 -1.90 -1.41 11.91
N LEU A 17 -2.43 -2.57 12.30
CA LEU A 17 -1.67 -3.82 12.39
C LEU A 17 -1.05 -4.23 11.05
N MET A 18 -1.79 -4.07 9.95
CA MET A 18 -1.31 -4.36 8.60
C MET A 18 -0.35 -3.29 8.08
N GLY A 19 -0.55 -2.02 8.44
CA GLY A 19 0.27 -0.90 7.95
C GLY A 19 1.65 -0.79 8.61
N LEU A 20 1.82 -1.31 9.83
CA LEU A 20 3.10 -1.24 10.56
C LEU A 20 4.23 -2.03 9.85
N PRO A 21 4.05 -3.32 9.47
CA PRO A 21 5.06 -4.06 8.71
C PRO A 21 5.33 -3.47 7.32
N GLU A 22 4.29 -3.01 6.62
CA GLU A 22 4.44 -2.31 5.33
C GLU A 22 5.32 -1.07 5.48
N GLY A 23 5.01 -0.21 6.46
CA GLY A 23 5.76 1.01 6.74
C GLY A 23 7.20 0.74 7.15
N ALA A 24 7.47 -0.33 7.92
CA ALA A 24 8.83 -0.72 8.31
C ALA A 24 9.71 -1.05 7.09
N VAL A 25 9.18 -1.84 6.16
CA VAL A 25 9.91 -2.27 4.96
C VAL A 25 10.07 -1.08 4.00
N ALA A 26 9.03 -0.25 3.85
CA ALA A 26 9.09 0.96 3.04
C ALA A 26 10.10 1.99 3.57
N HIS A 27 10.14 2.20 4.88
CA HIS A 27 11.13 3.06 5.54
C HIS A 27 12.55 2.60 5.26
N LYS A 28 12.82 1.29 5.34
CA LYS A 28 14.13 0.72 5.02
C LYS A 28 14.52 0.98 3.57
N GLY A 29 13.59 0.77 2.63
CA GLY A 29 13.79 1.07 1.21
C GLY A 29 14.11 2.53 0.94
N LYS A 30 13.36 3.48 1.54
CA LYS A 30 13.62 4.92 1.40
C LYS A 30 14.97 5.33 1.99
N THR A 31 15.30 4.84 3.18
CA THR A 31 16.59 5.12 3.83
C THR A 31 17.76 4.60 2.99
N ALA A 32 17.62 3.43 2.38
CA ALA A 32 18.64 2.88 1.49
C ALA A 32 18.78 3.70 0.20
N ALA A 33 17.66 4.17 -0.38
CA ALA A 33 17.67 5.03 -1.56
C ALA A 33 18.36 6.38 -1.29
N GLU A 34 18.11 6.99 -0.14
CA GLU A 34 18.76 8.26 0.26
C GLU A 34 20.25 8.08 0.56
N LYS A 35 20.63 6.98 1.22
CA LYS A 35 22.01 6.75 1.66
C LYS A 35 22.94 6.27 0.55
N TYR A 36 22.42 5.54 -0.43
CA TYR A 36 23.20 4.87 -1.47
C TYR A 36 22.82 5.35 -2.88
N GLN A 37 22.58 6.65 -3.05
CA GLN A 37 22.11 7.25 -4.32
C GLN A 37 23.00 6.89 -5.52
N ASP A 38 24.32 6.81 -5.32
CA ASP A 38 25.30 6.54 -6.39
C ASP A 38 25.71 5.05 -6.49
N ASP A 39 25.19 4.17 -5.64
CA ASP A 39 25.55 2.75 -5.61
C ASP A 39 24.29 1.87 -5.60
N MET A 40 23.86 1.50 -6.81
CA MET A 40 22.66 0.69 -7.01
C MET A 40 22.71 -0.68 -6.33
N VAL A 41 23.91 -1.29 -6.23
CA VAL A 41 24.08 -2.61 -5.62
C VAL A 41 23.89 -2.49 -4.11
N ASN A 42 24.55 -1.50 -3.49
CA ASN A 42 24.37 -1.26 -2.07
C ASN A 42 22.96 -0.76 -1.74
N MET A 43 22.36 0.09 -2.57
CA MET A 43 20.96 0.48 -2.43
C MET A 43 20.06 -0.77 -2.38
N ARG A 44 20.13 -1.64 -3.40
CA ARG A 44 19.30 -2.85 -3.48
C ARG A 44 19.50 -3.77 -2.28
N ASN A 45 20.74 -4.03 -1.88
CA ASN A 45 21.07 -4.92 -0.77
C ASN A 45 20.61 -4.36 0.59
N ASN A 46 20.54 -3.03 0.74
CA ASN A 46 20.09 -2.40 1.97
C ASN A 46 18.58 -2.09 1.99
N SER A 47 17.89 -2.16 0.85
CA SER A 47 16.43 -1.98 0.75
C SER A 47 15.61 -3.21 1.20
N VAL A 48 16.26 -4.34 1.52
CA VAL A 48 15.59 -5.57 1.96
C VAL A 48 15.69 -5.75 3.47
N ALA A 49 14.63 -6.28 4.08
CA ALA A 49 14.52 -6.53 5.52
C ALA A 49 14.20 -7.99 5.83
N SER A 50 14.80 -8.56 6.86
CA SER A 50 14.36 -9.86 7.39
C SER A 50 13.12 -9.70 8.28
N THR A 51 12.35 -10.78 8.47
CA THR A 51 11.18 -10.78 9.38
C THR A 51 11.55 -10.32 10.80
N LYS A 52 12.75 -10.70 11.28
CA LYS A 52 13.25 -10.29 12.60
C LYS A 52 13.54 -8.79 12.69
N GLU A 53 14.09 -8.19 11.64
CA GLU A 53 14.32 -6.74 11.59
C GLU A 53 13.00 -5.97 11.60
N VAL A 54 12.01 -6.43 10.82
CA VAL A 54 10.67 -5.83 10.79
C VAL A 54 10.00 -5.91 12.16
N TRP A 55 10.04 -7.09 12.80
CA TRP A 55 9.52 -7.28 14.15
C TRP A 55 10.18 -6.35 15.16
N SER A 56 11.52 -6.25 15.13
CA SER A 56 12.28 -5.38 16.02
C SER A 56 11.90 -3.90 15.84
N PHE A 57 11.77 -3.45 14.60
CA PHE A 57 11.35 -2.09 14.27
C PHE A 57 9.94 -1.79 14.84
N ILE A 58 8.98 -2.69 14.64
CA ILE A 58 7.61 -2.51 15.17
C ILE A 58 7.61 -2.49 16.70
N LYS A 59 8.39 -3.36 17.33
CA LYS A 59 8.51 -3.40 18.80
C LYS A 59 9.11 -2.11 19.35
N GLN A 60 10.10 -1.53 18.67
CA GLN A 60 10.71 -0.26 19.05
C GLN A 60 9.76 0.94 18.92
N LEU A 61 8.84 0.92 17.95
CA LEU A 61 7.83 1.97 17.81
C LEU A 61 6.87 2.02 19.00
N GLY A 62 6.63 0.91 19.69
CA GLY A 62 5.80 0.86 20.90
C GLY A 62 4.31 1.20 20.67
N ILE A 63 3.84 1.17 19.41
CA ILE A 63 2.47 1.57 19.04
C ILE A 63 1.46 0.45 19.29
N SER A 64 1.89 -0.81 19.26
CA SER A 64 1.03 -1.97 19.50
C SER A 64 0.95 -2.29 21.00
N LYS A 65 -0.28 -2.37 21.53
CA LYS A 65 -0.54 -2.92 22.87
C LYS A 65 -0.57 -4.46 22.87
N VAL A 66 -0.70 -5.06 21.70
CA VAL A 66 -0.68 -6.52 21.49
C VAL A 66 0.76 -6.95 21.25
N GLU A 67 1.22 -7.94 22.01
CA GLU A 67 2.49 -8.61 21.73
C GLU A 67 2.32 -9.43 20.46
N LEU A 68 3.02 -9.03 19.40
CA LEU A 68 3.15 -9.79 18.16
C LEU A 68 4.45 -10.57 18.26
N ASP A 69 4.42 -11.86 17.92
CA ASP A 69 5.64 -12.63 17.77
C ASP A 69 6.21 -12.52 16.35
N VAL A 70 7.33 -13.19 16.08
CA VAL A 70 7.98 -13.15 14.76
C VAL A 70 7.14 -13.89 13.69
N GLU A 71 6.37 -14.90 14.11
CA GLU A 71 5.55 -15.72 13.23
C GLU A 71 4.30 -14.95 12.78
N ASP A 72 3.68 -14.19 13.68
CA ASP A 72 2.60 -13.25 13.41
C ASP A 72 3.03 -12.23 12.35
N ILE A 73 4.22 -11.66 12.48
CA ILE A 73 4.78 -10.72 11.50
C ILE A 73 4.99 -11.42 10.15
N ASN A 74 5.44 -12.67 10.14
CA ASN A 74 5.60 -13.46 8.91
C ASN A 74 4.27 -13.66 8.18
N VAL A 75 3.19 -13.97 8.91
CA VAL A 75 1.84 -14.12 8.35
C VAL A 75 1.30 -12.78 7.83
N ILE A 76 1.51 -11.69 8.56
CA ILE A 76 1.10 -10.35 8.13
C ILE A 76 1.85 -9.95 6.84
N LEU A 77 3.17 -10.15 6.79
CA LEU A 77 3.98 -9.89 5.59
C LEU A 77 3.55 -10.77 4.41
N GLY A 78 3.19 -12.03 4.67
CA GLY A 78 2.58 -12.92 3.67
C GLY A 78 1.30 -12.34 3.08
N THR A 79 0.42 -11.80 3.94
CA THR A 79 -0.81 -11.11 3.50
C THR A 79 -0.50 -9.88 2.67
N LEU A 80 0.49 -9.07 3.06
CA LEU A 80 0.93 -7.90 2.28
C LEU A 80 1.53 -8.28 0.92
N CYS A 81 2.18 -9.45 0.82
CA CYS A 81 2.67 -9.98 -0.45
C CYS A 81 1.50 -10.30 -1.40
N PHE A 82 0.41 -10.89 -0.88
CA PHE A 82 -0.80 -11.12 -1.67
C PHE A 82 -1.49 -9.82 -2.11
N GLN A 83 -1.38 -8.76 -1.30
CA GLN A 83 -1.86 -7.42 -1.66
C GLN A 83 -0.94 -6.71 -2.67
N GLY A 84 0.21 -7.29 -3.04
CA GLY A 84 1.17 -6.68 -3.97
C GLY A 84 2.00 -5.54 -3.39
N LYS A 85 1.96 -5.32 -2.07
CA LYS A 85 2.63 -4.19 -1.40
C LYS A 85 4.08 -4.46 -1.04
N VAL A 86 4.42 -5.73 -0.85
CA VAL A 86 5.78 -6.18 -0.55
C VAL A 86 6.13 -7.36 -1.44
N VAL A 87 7.42 -7.54 -1.69
CA VAL A 87 7.96 -8.71 -2.38
C VAL A 87 8.80 -9.54 -1.41
N ARG A 88 8.66 -10.86 -1.48
CA ARG A 88 9.45 -11.82 -0.71
C ARG A 88 10.56 -12.40 -1.58
N SER A 89 11.76 -12.49 -1.02
CA SER A 89 12.89 -13.24 -1.57
C SER A 89 13.41 -14.23 -0.53
N VAL A 90 13.94 -15.36 -0.97
CA VAL A 90 14.56 -16.36 -0.11
C VAL A 90 16.07 -16.30 -0.33
N SER A 91 16.80 -16.02 0.74
CA SER A 91 18.27 -16.03 0.74
C SER A 91 18.78 -17.47 0.77
N SER A 92 19.97 -17.70 0.22
CA SER A 92 20.69 -18.97 0.39
C SER A 92 21.21 -19.18 1.81
N GLU A 93 21.21 -18.12 2.63
CA GLU A 93 21.55 -18.19 4.05
C GLU A 93 20.48 -18.94 4.85
N LYS A 94 20.91 -19.90 5.68
CA LYS A 94 20.02 -20.59 6.62
C LYS A 94 19.87 -19.77 7.89
N ILE A 95 18.68 -19.83 8.47
CA ILE A 95 18.46 -19.32 9.82
C ILE A 95 19.29 -20.17 10.79
N LYS A 96 20.10 -19.52 11.64
CA LYS A 96 20.87 -20.22 12.68
C LYS A 96 19.93 -21.10 13.51
N ASP A 97 20.31 -22.37 13.68
CA ASP A 97 19.55 -23.42 14.38
C ASP A 97 18.24 -23.88 13.73
N SER A 98 18.02 -23.58 12.45
CA SER A 98 16.90 -24.12 11.66
C SER A 98 17.36 -24.66 10.30
N ASN A 99 16.57 -25.58 9.74
CA ASN A 99 16.74 -26.03 8.36
C ASN A 99 16.09 -25.08 7.34
N GLU A 100 15.49 -23.99 7.80
CA GLU A 100 14.80 -23.01 6.97
C GLU A 100 15.74 -21.93 6.43
N TYR A 101 15.42 -21.45 5.23
CA TYR A 101 16.12 -20.35 4.58
C TYR A 101 15.63 -18.99 5.08
N LEU A 102 16.53 -18.02 5.14
CA LEU A 102 16.22 -16.66 5.57
C LEU A 102 15.32 -15.97 4.54
N CYS A 103 14.17 -15.50 4.99
CA CYS A 103 13.25 -14.72 4.18
C CYS A 103 13.54 -13.22 4.28
N LEU A 104 13.64 -12.57 3.13
CA LEU A 104 13.87 -11.15 2.96
C LEU A 104 12.65 -10.51 2.29
N TRP A 105 12.32 -9.31 2.72
CA TRP A 105 11.14 -8.56 2.32
C TRP A 105 11.56 -7.20 1.81
N ALA A 106 10.99 -6.75 0.71
CA ALA A 106 11.19 -5.40 0.20
C ALA A 106 9.82 -4.76 -0.08
N ALA A 107 9.70 -3.46 0.15
CA ALA A 107 8.52 -2.72 -0.26
C ALA A 107 8.52 -2.65 -1.78
N LEU A 108 7.36 -2.87 -2.39
CA LEU A 108 7.17 -2.68 -3.81
C LEU A 108 6.61 -1.28 -4.02
N ASP A 109 7.37 -0.43 -4.72
CA ASP A 109 6.83 0.86 -5.12
C ASP A 109 5.83 0.60 -6.25
N TYR A 110 4.56 0.94 -5.98
CA TYR A 110 3.46 0.63 -6.87
C TYR A 110 3.58 1.50 -8.13
N LEU A 111 4.15 0.98 -9.21
CA LEU A 111 4.17 1.68 -10.51
C LEU A 111 2.77 1.79 -11.14
N TYR A 112 1.78 1.05 -10.62
CA TYR A 112 0.38 1.06 -11.07
C TYR A 112 -0.55 1.54 -9.96
N GLN A 113 -0.40 2.79 -9.51
CA GLN A 113 -1.35 3.40 -8.58
C GLN A 113 -2.72 3.63 -9.23
N SER A 114 -2.78 3.71 -10.56
CA SER A 114 -4.06 3.85 -11.26
C SER A 114 -4.62 2.46 -11.59
N PRO A 115 -5.82 2.11 -11.08
CA PRO A 115 -6.51 0.92 -11.57
C PRO A 115 -6.69 1.04 -13.10
N MET A 116 -6.69 -0.10 -13.80
CA MET A 116 -6.86 -0.11 -15.25
C MET A 116 -8.05 0.75 -15.67
N ALA A 117 -7.96 1.46 -16.79
CA ALA A 117 -9.01 2.41 -17.22
C ALA A 117 -10.43 1.80 -17.24
N ILE A 118 -10.54 0.50 -17.51
CA ILE A 118 -11.83 -0.22 -17.46
C ILE A 118 -12.45 -0.22 -16.05
N CYS A 119 -11.64 -0.24 -15.00
CA CYS A 119 -12.10 -0.17 -13.61
C CYS A 119 -12.63 1.22 -13.23
N ASN A 120 -12.43 2.24 -14.07
CA ASN A 120 -12.89 3.62 -13.87
C ASN A 120 -14.20 3.92 -14.61
N ILE A 121 -14.87 2.90 -15.15
CA ILE A 121 -16.20 3.04 -15.74
C ILE A 121 -17.16 2.04 -15.11
N ALA A 122 -18.45 2.39 -15.04
CA ALA A 122 -19.50 1.53 -14.48
C ALA A 122 -19.48 0.11 -15.07
N CYS A 123 -19.23 -0.01 -16.38
CA CYS A 123 -19.19 -1.30 -17.08
C CYS A 123 -18.05 -2.23 -16.65
N GLY A 124 -16.93 -1.71 -16.14
CA GLY A 124 -15.82 -2.55 -15.69
C GLY A 124 -16.03 -3.22 -14.35
N ARG A 125 -17.00 -2.74 -13.57
CA ARG A 125 -17.41 -3.31 -12.27
C ARG A 125 -18.82 -3.92 -12.30
N CYS A 126 -19.47 -3.90 -13.46
CA CYS A 126 -20.86 -4.35 -13.61
C CYS A 126 -20.95 -5.89 -13.49
N PRO A 127 -21.65 -6.44 -12.48
CA PRO A 127 -21.73 -7.88 -12.26
C PRO A 127 -22.57 -8.61 -13.32
N VAL A 128 -23.43 -7.87 -14.03
CA VAL A 128 -24.38 -8.39 -15.01
C VAL A 128 -24.06 -7.91 -16.43
N ARG A 129 -22.80 -7.54 -16.69
CA ARG A 129 -22.36 -7.02 -17.99
C ARG A 129 -22.69 -7.98 -19.15
N HIS A 130 -22.61 -9.28 -18.91
CA HIS A 130 -22.87 -10.32 -19.90
C HIS A 130 -24.34 -10.36 -20.38
N ASP A 131 -25.28 -9.86 -19.57
CA ASP A 131 -26.71 -9.78 -19.90
C ASP A 131 -27.12 -8.42 -20.49
N CYS A 132 -26.18 -7.47 -20.60
CA CYS A 132 -26.48 -6.12 -21.06
C CYS A 132 -26.44 -6.04 -22.59
N SER A 133 -27.55 -5.65 -23.21
CA SER A 133 -27.64 -5.47 -24.66
C SER A 133 -28.52 -4.28 -25.02
N LEU A 134 -28.36 -3.73 -26.23
CA LEU A 134 -29.09 -2.53 -26.66
C LEU A 134 -30.62 -2.71 -26.64
N HIS A 135 -31.11 -3.92 -26.91
CA HIS A 135 -32.54 -4.25 -26.98
C HIS A 135 -32.98 -5.18 -25.84
N GLY A 136 -32.13 -5.41 -24.84
CA GLY A 136 -32.40 -6.31 -23.73
C GLY A 136 -33.17 -5.64 -22.59
N VAL A 137 -33.69 -6.47 -21.68
CA VAL A 137 -34.29 -6.02 -20.41
C VAL A 137 -33.27 -5.17 -19.63
N ARG A 138 -32.01 -5.61 -19.61
CA ARG A 138 -30.87 -4.80 -19.16
C ARG A 138 -30.22 -4.16 -20.38
N ASN A 139 -30.23 -2.83 -20.41
CA ASN A 139 -29.65 -2.06 -21.50
C ASN A 139 -28.92 -0.82 -20.97
N PRO A 140 -27.94 -0.27 -21.72
CA PRO A 140 -27.17 0.88 -21.28
C PRO A 140 -28.02 2.14 -21.07
N SER A 141 -29.06 2.34 -21.89
CA SER A 141 -29.90 3.54 -21.87
C SER A 141 -30.72 3.72 -20.59
N LYS A 142 -30.97 2.64 -19.84
CA LYS A 142 -31.71 2.64 -18.57
C LYS A 142 -30.90 2.02 -17.43
N CYS A 143 -29.57 2.03 -17.54
CA CYS A 143 -28.68 1.34 -16.62
C CYS A 143 -28.54 2.11 -15.30
N GLU A 144 -29.11 1.58 -14.21
CA GLU A 144 -28.99 2.14 -12.86
C GLU A 144 -27.52 2.26 -12.40
N TYR A 145 -26.69 1.25 -12.66
CA TYR A 145 -25.25 1.29 -12.32
C TYR A 145 -24.50 2.46 -12.97
N THR A 146 -24.90 2.85 -14.19
CA THR A 146 -24.28 3.99 -14.88
C THR A 146 -24.79 5.30 -14.30
N ILE A 147 -26.09 5.40 -14.04
CA ILE A 147 -26.71 6.60 -13.47
C ILE A 147 -26.11 6.88 -12.09
N ASP A 148 -26.04 5.88 -11.21
CA ASP A 148 -25.51 6.06 -9.86
C ASP A 148 -24.02 6.37 -9.88
N PHE A 149 -23.24 5.69 -10.73
CA PHE A 149 -21.82 5.99 -10.90
C PHE A 149 -21.56 7.44 -11.36
N LEU A 150 -22.43 8.00 -12.21
CA LEU A 150 -22.29 9.40 -12.66
C LEU A 150 -22.63 10.39 -11.55
N LYS A 151 -23.62 10.10 -10.70
CA LYS A 151 -23.92 10.93 -9.52
C LYS A 151 -22.74 10.98 -8.55
N ASP A 152 -22.12 9.82 -8.28
CA ASP A 152 -20.95 9.72 -7.41
C ASP A 152 -19.77 10.58 -7.92
N ILE A 153 -19.66 10.78 -9.24
CA ILE A 153 -18.64 11.67 -9.84
C ILE A 153 -19.02 13.15 -9.67
N GLU A 154 -20.29 13.51 -9.91
CA GLU A 154 -20.77 14.89 -9.79
C GLU A 154 -20.71 15.41 -8.34
N ASP A 155 -20.88 14.54 -7.35
CA ASP A 155 -20.77 14.85 -5.93
C ASP A 155 -19.31 15.14 -5.49
N LEU A 156 -18.30 14.65 -6.23
CA LEU A 156 -16.89 14.95 -5.95
C LEU A 156 -16.49 16.34 -6.43
N ASP A 157 -17.01 16.78 -7.58
CA ASP A 157 -16.72 18.10 -8.17
C ASP A 157 -17.41 19.26 -7.43
N SER A 158 -18.39 18.96 -6.57
CA SER A 158 -19.14 19.94 -5.77
C SER A 158 -18.59 20.14 -4.34
N SER A 159 -17.50 19.44 -3.97
CA SER A 159 -16.75 19.75 -2.75
C SER A 159 -15.92 21.04 -2.96
N PRO A 160 -15.91 22.01 -2.01
CA PRO A 160 -15.13 23.22 -2.18
C PRO A 160 -13.65 22.84 -2.25
N SER A 161 -13.00 23.14 -3.37
CA SER A 161 -11.55 23.11 -3.48
C SER A 161 -10.98 24.00 -2.39
N GLU A 162 -10.42 23.42 -1.33
CA GLU A 162 -9.53 24.17 -0.44
C GLU A 162 -8.41 24.74 -1.31
N GLU A 163 -8.35 26.06 -1.43
CA GLU A 163 -7.28 26.76 -2.13
C GLU A 163 -5.95 26.34 -1.49
N VAL A 164 -5.15 25.58 -2.25
CA VAL A 164 -3.78 25.29 -1.88
C VAL A 164 -3.00 26.60 -2.01
N ASP A 165 -2.70 27.24 -0.88
CA ASP A 165 -1.84 28.41 -0.79
C ASP A 165 -0.48 28.09 -1.45
N PRO A 166 -0.11 28.74 -2.57
CA PRO A 166 1.12 28.45 -3.30
C PRO A 166 2.40 28.96 -2.60
N SER A 167 2.33 29.41 -1.35
CA SER A 167 3.50 29.87 -0.58
C SER A 167 4.30 28.76 0.13
N GLY A 168 4.02 27.48 -0.15
CA GLY A 168 4.82 26.35 0.32
C GLY A 168 6.18 26.20 -0.41
N PRO A 169 7.26 25.76 0.26
CA PRO A 169 8.65 25.84 -0.21
C PRO A 169 9.04 24.86 -1.34
N ILE A 170 8.11 24.46 -2.21
CA ILE A 170 8.33 23.42 -3.23
C ILE A 170 8.68 24.02 -4.61
N CYS A 171 8.51 25.33 -4.83
CA CYS A 171 8.68 25.91 -6.16
C CYS A 171 10.11 26.35 -6.54
N ASP A 172 11.07 26.41 -5.61
CA ASP A 172 12.43 26.89 -5.93
C ASP A 172 13.41 25.82 -6.44
N ALA A 173 13.02 24.55 -6.47
CA ALA A 173 13.94 23.46 -6.85
C ALA A 173 13.87 23.02 -8.33
N LEU A 174 13.08 23.69 -9.18
CA LEU A 174 12.83 23.27 -10.57
C LEU A 174 13.20 24.31 -11.65
N LEU A 175 14.02 25.32 -11.32
CA LEU A 175 14.51 26.29 -12.30
C LEU A 175 16.04 26.43 -12.40
N ASP A 176 16.82 25.57 -11.75
CA ASP A 176 18.28 25.54 -11.90
C ASP A 176 18.79 24.26 -12.61
N TYR A 177 18.21 23.93 -13.76
CA TYR A 177 18.85 23.04 -14.76
C TYR A 177 18.56 23.48 -16.19
#